data_AF-A0A936VBK5-F1
#
_entry.id   AF-A0A936VBK5-F1
#
_cell.length_a   1.000
_cell.length_b   1.000
_cell.length_c   1.000
_cell.angle_alpha   90.00
_cell.angle_beta   90.00
_cell.angle_gamma   90.00
#
_symmetry.space_group_name_H-M   'P 1'
#
loop_
_entity.id
_entity.type
_entity.pdbx_description
1 polymer ?
#
loop_
_entity_poly.entity_id
_entity_poly.type
_entity_poly.pdbx_seq_one_letter_code
_entity_poly.pdbx_strand_id
1 'polypeptide(L)'
;MLGAAPFGLVREGSYLLLSAMVAARLLEFVTSNGDRINYRSLDLKLIWDDIVGVSPPTESVYSNERLLFWGSLLTGRSFGSLNAAKDRQVITDTLTAWAEEWKSTDLGARFDALRDEFLNTRNWRLAAMSTRAFKSVADAIGAVGIGALNLETGLQLIAEAFSDSESEFVRHSQDLAALTQYIDGASLRKEAISWLSLCEVTGEHTVDQMRHELYVSFERTMNDATPGTVVDLNNQWIKFRKVYSEHFIDRHDMTVVSPYLREKLAEIMKTDLWWEFENLSDIEGFDLSYRRASKQLLNRIRKLDCRYDTAKLFARQPFCGCPFNLAEAGDVEALPEALWRVVNQGLLSYRDTLRQNESLIKNVLEPHVKATRSGSTKTGLH
;
A
#
# COMPACT_ATOMS: atom_id res chain seq x y z
N MET A 1 2.36 -34.52 27.17
CA MET A 1 2.75 -35.88 27.61
C MET A 1 4.24 -36.12 27.36
N LEU A 2 5.13 -35.43 28.07
CA LEU A 2 6.60 -35.62 27.98
C LEU A 2 7.28 -35.66 29.37
N GLY A 3 6.50 -35.86 30.44
CA GLY A 3 6.95 -35.68 31.82
C GLY A 3 6.84 -36.91 32.73
N ALA A 4 6.58 -38.11 32.20
CA ALA A 4 6.55 -39.34 32.99
C ALA A 4 7.26 -40.47 32.24
N ALA A 5 8.03 -41.27 32.98
CA ALA A 5 8.74 -42.44 32.46
C ALA A 5 7.76 -43.45 31.81
N PRO A 6 8.18 -44.18 30.76
CA PRO A 6 9.51 -44.18 30.16
C PRO A 6 9.75 -43.00 29.21
N PHE A 7 10.96 -42.44 29.26
CA PHE A 7 11.41 -41.43 28.31
C PHE A 7 11.81 -42.09 27.00
N GLY A 8 11.35 -41.54 25.88
CA GLY A 8 11.61 -42.06 24.54
C GLY A 8 10.33 -42.19 23.71
N LEU A 9 10.49 -42.46 22.42
CA LEU A 9 9.38 -42.85 21.57
C LEU A 9 8.93 -44.27 21.96
N VAL A 10 7.62 -44.50 22.07
CA VAL A 10 7.07 -45.86 22.16
C VAL A 10 7.48 -46.67 20.93
N ARG A 11 7.50 -48.00 21.04
CA ARG A 11 7.99 -48.90 19.99
C ARG A 11 7.29 -48.61 18.65
N GLU A 12 5.98 -48.42 18.69
CA GLU A 12 5.13 -48.08 17.55
C GLU A 12 5.47 -46.71 16.97
N GLY A 13 5.77 -45.72 17.81
CA GLY A 13 6.18 -44.38 17.38
C GLY A 13 7.56 -44.37 16.72
N SER A 14 8.48 -45.19 17.23
CA SER A 14 9.80 -45.38 16.64
C SER A 14 9.71 -46.07 15.27
N TYR A 15 8.85 -47.08 15.16
CA TYR A 15 8.55 -47.77 13.89
C TYR A 15 7.94 -46.86 12.85
N LEU A 16 6.94 -46.05 13.24
CA LEU A 16 6.35 -45.10 12.32
C LEU A 16 7.36 -44.06 11.82
N LEU A 17 8.25 -43.58 12.70
CA LEU A 17 9.29 -42.62 12.34
C LEU A 17 10.36 -43.24 11.42
N LEU A 18 10.81 -44.47 11.72
CA LEU A 18 11.76 -45.19 10.87
C LEU A 18 11.16 -45.58 9.52
N SER A 19 9.90 -46.03 9.48
CA SER A 19 9.18 -46.26 8.22
C SER A 19 9.02 -44.97 7.43
N ALA A 20 8.73 -43.84 8.09
CA ALA A 20 8.68 -42.54 7.42
C ALA A 20 10.05 -42.14 6.85
N MET A 21 11.15 -42.47 7.55
CA MET A 21 12.51 -42.24 7.03
C MET A 21 12.85 -43.15 5.84
N VAL A 22 12.39 -44.41 5.83
CA VAL A 22 12.51 -45.29 4.64
C VAL A 22 11.66 -44.78 3.48
N ALA A 23 10.42 -44.37 3.75
CA ALA A 23 9.52 -43.79 2.76
C ALA A 23 10.09 -42.48 2.18
N ALA A 24 10.73 -41.67 3.03
CA ALA A 24 11.46 -40.47 2.66
C ALA A 24 12.87 -40.75 2.10
N ARG A 25 13.22 -42.03 1.89
CA ARG A 25 14.48 -42.49 1.29
C ARG A 25 15.74 -41.97 2.01
N LEU A 26 15.63 -41.71 3.30
CA LEU A 26 16.75 -41.29 4.15
C LEU A 26 17.59 -42.48 4.62
N LEU A 27 16.96 -43.66 4.70
CA LEU A 27 17.58 -44.92 5.11
C LEU A 27 16.86 -46.12 4.49
N GLU A 28 17.52 -47.27 4.51
CA GLU A 28 16.98 -48.59 4.18
C GLU A 28 17.04 -49.47 5.42
N PHE A 29 16.07 -50.35 5.61
CA PHE A 29 16.19 -51.40 6.63
C PHE A 29 17.10 -52.51 6.13
N VAL A 30 17.89 -53.06 7.03
CA VAL A 30 18.71 -54.24 6.80
C VAL A 30 18.11 -55.39 7.59
N THR A 31 17.77 -56.47 6.89
CA THR A 31 17.22 -57.68 7.52
C THR A 31 18.32 -58.61 8.02
N SER A 32 17.97 -59.57 8.87
CA SER A 32 18.88 -60.60 9.37
C SER A 32 19.55 -61.43 8.28
N ASN A 33 18.93 -61.52 7.10
CA ASN A 33 19.45 -62.23 5.93
C ASN A 33 20.38 -61.36 5.06
N GLY A 34 20.56 -60.08 5.43
CA GLY A 34 21.33 -59.11 4.66
C GLY A 34 20.53 -58.40 3.56
N ASP A 35 19.25 -58.73 3.37
CA ASP A 35 18.37 -58.06 2.41
C ASP A 35 18.05 -56.64 2.86
N ARG A 36 17.90 -55.74 1.88
CA ARG A 36 17.58 -54.33 2.11
C ARG A 36 16.13 -54.04 1.77
N ILE A 37 15.40 -53.47 2.71
CA ILE A 37 14.03 -52.97 2.49
C ILE A 37 14.12 -51.47 2.26
N ASN A 38 13.77 -51.05 1.04
CA ASN A 38 13.78 -49.67 0.61
C ASN A 38 12.34 -49.17 0.42
N TYR A 39 12.17 -47.92 -0.01
CA TYR A 39 10.83 -47.33 -0.18
C TYR A 39 9.90 -48.10 -1.13
N ARG A 40 10.42 -48.91 -2.07
CA ARG A 40 9.62 -49.73 -3.00
C ARG A 40 9.11 -51.02 -2.35
N SER A 41 9.88 -51.57 -1.43
CA SER A 41 9.54 -52.79 -0.69
C SER A 41 8.99 -52.51 0.71
N LEU A 42 8.86 -51.24 1.08
CA LEU A 42 8.19 -50.81 2.30
C LEU A 42 6.67 -51.02 2.15
N ASP A 43 6.20 -52.22 2.45
CA ASP A 43 4.80 -52.60 2.44
C ASP A 43 4.25 -52.91 3.84
N LEU A 44 2.95 -53.21 3.92
CA LEU A 44 2.26 -53.55 5.18
C LEU A 44 2.64 -54.93 5.74
N LYS A 45 3.54 -55.69 5.09
CA LYS A 45 4.00 -57.01 5.53
C LYS A 45 5.39 -56.97 6.17
N LEU A 46 5.90 -55.78 6.46
CA LEU A 46 7.16 -55.59 7.16
C LEU A 46 7.17 -56.31 8.51
N ILE A 47 8.05 -57.30 8.66
CA ILE A 47 8.29 -58.02 9.92
C ILE A 47 9.39 -57.27 10.67
N TRP A 48 9.00 -56.46 11.66
CA TRP A 48 9.94 -55.63 12.42
C TRP A 48 11.02 -56.41 13.16
N ASP A 49 10.72 -57.64 13.56
CA ASP A 49 11.68 -58.50 14.28
C ASP A 49 12.79 -59.03 13.35
N ASP A 50 12.60 -58.99 12.03
CA ASP A 50 13.60 -59.39 11.04
C ASP A 50 14.60 -58.26 10.72
N ILE A 51 14.32 -57.02 11.17
CA ILE A 51 15.17 -55.85 10.91
C ILE A 51 16.27 -55.78 11.97
N VAL A 52 17.51 -56.01 11.53
CA VAL A 52 18.70 -55.99 12.39
C VAL A 52 19.47 -54.68 12.35
N GLY A 53 19.14 -53.78 11.41
CA GLY A 53 19.79 -52.48 11.31
C GLY A 53 19.18 -51.54 10.27
N VAL A 54 19.79 -50.37 10.16
CA VAL A 54 19.51 -49.37 9.12
C VAL A 54 20.78 -49.05 8.36
N SER A 55 20.67 -48.76 7.06
CA SER A 55 21.79 -48.34 6.21
C SER A 55 21.39 -47.12 5.38
N PRO A 56 22.35 -46.28 4.94
CA PRO A 56 22.08 -45.34 3.86
C PRO A 56 21.61 -46.07 2.58
N PRO A 57 20.78 -45.40 1.74
CA PRO A 57 20.30 -45.94 0.47
C PRO A 57 21.45 -46.28 -0.49
N THR A 58 21.35 -47.42 -1.18
CA THR A 58 22.46 -47.94 -2.00
C THR A 58 22.38 -47.54 -3.47
N GLU A 59 21.18 -47.29 -3.99
CA GLU A 59 20.96 -46.96 -5.39
C GLU A 59 20.22 -45.63 -5.51
N SER A 60 20.77 -44.71 -6.31
CA SER A 60 19.95 -43.62 -6.81
C SER A 60 18.92 -44.21 -7.78
N VAL A 61 17.64 -43.87 -7.58
CA VAL A 61 16.55 -44.32 -8.46
C VAL A 61 16.73 -43.77 -9.89
N TYR A 62 17.47 -42.67 -10.00
CA TYR A 62 17.73 -41.94 -11.22
C TYR A 62 19.14 -42.23 -11.75
N SER A 63 19.29 -42.17 -13.08
CA SER A 63 20.59 -42.23 -13.74
C SER A 63 21.45 -41.02 -13.36
N ASN A 64 22.77 -41.17 -13.41
CA ASN A 64 23.70 -40.07 -13.19
C ASN A 64 23.42 -38.86 -14.10
N GLU A 65 23.04 -39.11 -15.35
CA GLU A 65 22.62 -38.07 -16.30
C GLU A 65 21.40 -37.29 -15.80
N ARG A 66 20.40 -38.00 -15.25
CA ARG A 66 19.19 -37.37 -14.70
C ARG A 66 19.48 -36.58 -13.42
N LEU A 67 20.36 -37.08 -12.55
CA LEU A 67 20.79 -36.35 -11.35
C LEU A 67 21.57 -35.08 -11.70
N LEU A 68 22.49 -35.17 -12.66
CA LEU A 68 23.24 -34.00 -13.16
C LEU A 68 22.30 -32.99 -13.81
N PHE A 69 21.30 -33.44 -14.57
CA PHE A 69 20.26 -32.57 -15.13
C PHE A 69 19.55 -31.76 -14.05
N TRP A 70 19.16 -32.36 -12.92
CA TRP A 70 18.50 -31.64 -11.82
C TRP A 70 19.41 -30.61 -11.14
N GLY A 71 20.67 -30.96 -10.91
CA GLY A 71 21.65 -29.99 -10.41
C GLY A 71 21.81 -28.82 -11.38
N SER A 72 21.87 -29.11 -12.68
CA SER A 72 22.00 -28.10 -13.72
C SER A 72 20.77 -27.23 -13.87
N LEU A 73 19.58 -27.81 -13.79
CA LEU A 73 18.30 -27.11 -13.84
C LEU A 73 18.16 -26.13 -12.66
N LEU A 74 18.55 -26.56 -11.46
CA LEU A 74 18.46 -25.75 -10.25
C LEU A 74 19.44 -24.56 -10.27
N THR A 75 20.68 -24.80 -10.72
CA THR A 75 21.78 -23.83 -10.62
C THR A 75 22.03 -23.03 -11.90
N GLY A 76 21.42 -23.43 -13.01
CA GLY A 76 21.68 -22.88 -14.34
C GLY A 76 23.06 -23.22 -14.91
N ARG A 77 23.83 -24.12 -14.28
CA ARG A 77 25.19 -24.51 -14.71
C ARG A 77 25.22 -25.93 -15.24
N SER A 78 25.96 -26.16 -16.33
CA SER A 78 26.16 -27.52 -16.85
C SER A 78 27.22 -28.27 -16.03
N PHE A 79 26.94 -29.53 -15.69
CA PHE A 79 27.83 -30.40 -14.92
C PHE A 79 28.33 -31.59 -15.75
N GLY A 80 29.58 -32.00 -15.51
CA GLY A 80 30.27 -33.03 -16.30
C GLY A 80 29.98 -34.47 -15.83
N SER A 81 30.59 -34.88 -14.72
CA SER A 81 30.51 -36.27 -14.22
C SER A 81 30.33 -36.37 -12.71
N LEU A 82 29.51 -37.31 -12.25
CA LEU A 82 29.43 -37.67 -10.83
C LEU A 82 30.58 -38.60 -10.40
N ASN A 83 31.32 -39.19 -11.34
CA ASN A 83 32.37 -40.17 -11.03
C ASN A 83 33.74 -39.51 -10.78
N ALA A 84 33.94 -38.27 -11.25
CA ALA A 84 35.21 -37.55 -11.08
C ALA A 84 35.19 -36.71 -9.80
N ALA A 85 36.12 -36.94 -8.88
CA ALA A 85 36.18 -36.24 -7.59
C ALA A 85 36.23 -34.70 -7.73
N LYS A 86 36.93 -34.20 -8.75
CA LYS A 86 37.00 -32.76 -9.06
C LYS A 86 35.63 -32.19 -9.44
N ASP A 87 34.89 -32.90 -10.29
CA ASP A 87 33.56 -32.47 -10.75
C ASP A 87 32.55 -32.53 -9.60
N ARG A 88 32.63 -33.55 -8.75
CA ARG A 88 31.81 -33.66 -7.52
C ARG A 88 31.99 -32.44 -6.62
N GLN A 89 33.22 -31.99 -6.41
CA GLN A 89 33.49 -30.80 -5.59
C GLN A 89 32.85 -29.55 -6.21
N VAL A 90 33.01 -29.36 -7.53
CA VAL A 90 32.40 -28.21 -8.25
C VAL A 90 30.88 -28.21 -8.13
N ILE A 91 30.24 -29.39 -8.23
CA ILE A 91 28.80 -29.55 -8.06
C ILE A 91 28.39 -29.16 -6.64
N THR A 92 29.05 -29.72 -5.63
CA THR A 92 28.76 -29.43 -4.21
C THR A 92 28.93 -27.95 -3.88
N ASP A 93 30.02 -27.32 -4.34
CA ASP A 93 30.27 -25.89 -4.11
C ASP A 93 29.19 -25.02 -4.77
N THR A 94 28.80 -25.35 -6.00
CA THR A 94 27.76 -24.62 -6.73
C THR A 94 26.39 -24.76 -6.06
N LEU A 95 26.02 -25.97 -5.65
CA LEU A 95 24.76 -26.21 -4.93
C LEU A 95 24.75 -25.48 -3.58
N THR A 96 25.85 -25.53 -2.84
CA THR A 96 25.97 -24.86 -1.54
C THR A 96 25.81 -23.35 -1.69
N ALA A 97 26.46 -22.75 -2.68
CA ALA A 97 26.30 -21.32 -2.99
C ALA A 97 24.85 -20.96 -3.34
N TRP A 98 24.17 -21.79 -4.15
CA TRP A 98 22.75 -21.61 -4.44
C TRP A 98 21.88 -21.66 -3.18
N ALA A 99 22.15 -22.61 -2.28
CA ALA A 99 21.37 -22.76 -1.04
C ALA A 99 21.60 -21.60 -0.07
N GLU A 100 22.82 -21.07 0.00
CA GLU A 100 23.14 -19.85 0.76
C GLU A 100 22.43 -18.62 0.20
N GLU A 101 22.45 -18.44 -1.13
CA GLU A 101 21.73 -17.37 -1.81
C GLU A 101 20.23 -17.45 -1.52
N TRP A 102 19.61 -18.63 -1.69
CA TRP A 102 18.20 -18.83 -1.38
C TRP A 102 17.89 -18.52 0.09
N LYS A 103 18.69 -19.00 1.05
CA LYS A 103 18.51 -18.70 2.48
C LYS A 103 18.61 -17.21 2.77
N SER A 104 19.52 -16.50 2.10
CA SER A 104 19.71 -15.05 2.29
C SER A 104 18.50 -14.22 1.86
N THR A 105 17.65 -14.74 0.95
CA THR A 105 16.42 -14.05 0.55
C THR A 105 15.39 -13.96 1.67
N ASP A 106 15.46 -14.87 2.64
CA ASP A 106 14.58 -14.99 3.82
C ASP A 106 13.09 -14.81 3.49
N LEU A 107 12.66 -15.35 2.34
CA LEU A 107 11.35 -15.07 1.76
C LEU A 107 10.20 -15.46 2.68
N GLY A 108 10.36 -16.54 3.46
CA GLY A 108 9.40 -16.98 4.44
C GLY A 108 9.18 -15.96 5.56
N ALA A 109 10.25 -15.50 6.22
CA ALA A 109 10.11 -14.51 7.28
C ALA A 109 9.63 -13.15 6.75
N ARG A 110 10.06 -12.76 5.54
CA ARG A 110 9.58 -11.55 4.88
C ARG A 110 8.09 -11.61 4.55
N PHE A 111 7.57 -12.78 4.18
CA PHE A 111 6.15 -13.01 4.00
C PHE A 111 5.39 -12.94 5.33
N ASP A 112 5.90 -13.60 6.38
CA ASP A 112 5.28 -13.60 7.71
C ASP A 112 5.28 -12.21 8.37
N ALA A 113 6.21 -11.34 7.99
CA ALA A 113 6.27 -9.94 8.43
C ALA A 113 5.25 -9.01 7.74
N LEU A 114 4.53 -9.49 6.71
CA LEU A 114 3.48 -8.72 6.07
C LEU A 114 2.29 -8.53 7.02
N ARG A 115 1.63 -7.37 6.93
CA ARG A 115 0.39 -7.11 7.68
C ARG A 115 -0.77 -7.90 7.08
N ASP A 116 -1.75 -8.26 7.91
CA ASP A 116 -2.94 -9.03 7.51
C ASP A 116 -3.72 -8.43 6.33
N GLU A 117 -3.72 -7.11 6.19
CA GLU A 117 -4.35 -6.39 5.06
C GLU A 117 -3.72 -6.74 3.69
N PHE A 118 -2.50 -7.26 3.69
CA PHE A 118 -1.79 -7.77 2.50
C PHE A 118 -1.78 -9.30 2.44
N LEU A 119 -2.62 -9.99 3.21
CA LEU A 119 -2.71 -11.45 3.15
C LEU A 119 -4.03 -11.85 2.50
N ASN A 120 -3.94 -12.66 1.46
CA ASN A 120 -5.09 -13.32 0.85
C ASN A 120 -4.80 -14.82 0.70
N THR A 121 -5.84 -15.62 0.51
CA THR A 121 -5.71 -17.09 0.42
C THR A 121 -4.78 -17.53 -0.71
N ARG A 122 -4.70 -16.77 -1.80
CA ARG A 122 -3.81 -17.07 -2.93
C ARG A 122 -2.34 -16.90 -2.55
N ASN A 123 -1.97 -15.75 -1.99
CA ASN A 123 -0.60 -15.44 -1.60
C ASN A 123 -0.12 -16.37 -0.48
N TRP A 124 -1.02 -16.75 0.43
CA TRP A 124 -0.76 -17.81 1.41
C TRP A 124 -0.46 -19.17 0.78
N ARG A 125 -1.23 -19.58 -0.23
CA ARG A 125 -0.97 -20.84 -0.96
C ARG A 125 0.35 -20.79 -1.72
N LEU A 126 0.63 -19.67 -2.40
CA LEU A 126 1.90 -19.45 -3.10
C LEU A 126 3.07 -19.58 -2.13
N ALA A 127 3.00 -18.89 -0.98
CA ALA A 127 4.01 -18.99 0.07
C ALA A 127 4.15 -20.43 0.58
N ALA A 128 3.06 -21.08 0.99
CA ALA A 128 3.11 -22.42 1.56
C ALA A 128 3.66 -23.50 0.61
N MET A 129 3.34 -23.41 -0.69
CA MET A 129 3.73 -24.42 -1.68
C MET A 129 5.12 -24.17 -2.25
N SER A 130 5.43 -22.94 -2.69
CA SER A 130 6.73 -22.64 -3.30
C SER A 130 7.86 -22.66 -2.27
N THR A 131 7.70 -22.01 -1.12
CA THR A 131 8.76 -21.95 -0.11
C THR A 131 9.09 -23.31 0.47
N ARG A 132 8.10 -24.20 0.62
CA ARG A 132 8.31 -25.57 1.14
C ARG A 132 9.19 -26.40 0.21
N ALA A 133 8.92 -26.39 -1.10
CA ALA A 133 9.70 -27.15 -2.06
C ALA A 133 11.17 -26.68 -2.07
N PHE A 134 11.39 -25.37 -2.20
CA PHE A 134 12.75 -24.82 -2.21
C PHE A 134 13.47 -24.92 -0.85
N LYS A 135 12.74 -24.88 0.26
CA LYS A 135 13.30 -25.15 1.59
C LYS A 135 13.79 -26.60 1.70
N SER A 136 12.98 -27.55 1.25
CA SER A 136 13.38 -28.97 1.22
C SER A 136 14.65 -29.19 0.39
N VAL A 137 14.76 -28.50 -0.75
CA VAL A 137 15.95 -28.52 -1.60
C VAL A 137 17.16 -27.93 -0.88
N ALA A 138 17.02 -26.76 -0.25
CA ALA A 138 18.11 -26.10 0.48
C ALA A 138 18.57 -26.90 1.72
N ASP A 139 17.66 -27.60 2.38
CA ASP A 139 17.96 -28.48 3.51
C ASP A 139 18.71 -29.74 3.04
N ALA A 140 18.30 -30.35 1.93
CA ALA A 140 19.00 -31.48 1.31
C ALA A 140 20.43 -31.10 0.88
N ILE A 141 20.60 -29.94 0.24
CA ILE A 141 21.93 -29.41 -0.14
C ILE A 141 22.78 -29.14 1.11
N GLY A 142 22.20 -28.55 2.15
CA GLY A 142 22.91 -28.31 3.42
C GLY A 142 23.40 -29.62 4.05
N ALA A 143 22.60 -30.68 4.00
CA ALA A 143 22.98 -32.01 4.48
C ALA A 143 24.12 -32.64 3.64
N VAL A 144 24.17 -32.40 2.33
CA VAL A 144 25.31 -32.77 1.48
C VAL A 144 26.57 -31.99 1.87
N GLY A 145 26.45 -30.68 2.08
CA GLY A 145 27.59 -29.81 2.41
C GLY A 145 28.30 -30.19 3.72
N ILE A 146 27.56 -30.70 4.71
CA ILE A 146 28.14 -31.20 5.98
C ILE A 146 28.49 -32.70 5.94
N GLY A 147 28.30 -33.38 4.80
CA GLY A 147 28.58 -34.80 4.64
C GLY A 147 27.58 -35.75 5.31
N ALA A 148 26.41 -35.25 5.74
CA ALA A 148 25.34 -36.08 6.30
C ALA A 148 24.59 -36.88 5.21
N LEU A 149 24.58 -36.37 3.98
CA LEU A 149 24.11 -37.07 2.78
C LEU A 149 25.22 -37.12 1.73
N ASN A 150 25.24 -38.17 0.91
CA ASN A 150 26.07 -38.18 -0.29
C ASN A 150 25.43 -37.31 -1.40
N LEU A 151 26.23 -36.92 -2.39
CA LEU A 151 25.81 -36.00 -3.44
C LEU A 151 24.65 -36.57 -4.28
N GLU A 152 24.68 -37.87 -4.57
CA GLU A 152 23.66 -38.57 -5.36
C GLU A 152 22.30 -38.56 -4.66
N THR A 153 22.26 -38.86 -3.36
CA THR A 153 21.07 -38.77 -2.52
C THR A 153 20.57 -37.33 -2.44
N GLY A 154 21.47 -36.35 -2.32
CA GLY A 154 21.10 -34.94 -2.36
C GLY A 154 20.42 -34.55 -3.68
N LEU A 155 21.04 -34.86 -4.83
CA LEU A 155 20.48 -34.60 -6.16
C LEU A 155 19.15 -35.33 -6.38
N GLN A 156 19.01 -36.54 -5.84
CA GLN A 156 17.75 -37.27 -5.88
C GLN A 156 16.65 -36.57 -5.08
N LEU A 157 16.94 -36.06 -3.88
CA LEU A 157 15.97 -35.29 -3.09
C LEU A 157 15.56 -33.98 -3.79
N ILE A 158 16.46 -33.37 -4.57
CA ILE A 158 16.13 -32.22 -5.42
C ILE A 158 15.09 -32.62 -6.48
N ALA A 159 15.34 -33.72 -7.19
CA ALA A 159 14.39 -34.24 -8.18
C ALA A 159 13.01 -34.53 -7.55
N GLU A 160 13.01 -35.19 -6.40
CA GLU A 160 11.79 -35.56 -5.68
C GLU A 160 10.99 -34.37 -5.16
N ALA A 161 11.66 -33.27 -4.76
CA ALA A 161 10.98 -32.05 -4.36
C ALA A 161 10.06 -31.48 -5.45
N PHE A 162 10.34 -31.79 -6.72
CA PHE A 162 9.54 -31.42 -7.89
C PHE A 162 8.91 -32.62 -8.60
N SER A 163 8.80 -33.77 -7.91
CA SER A 163 8.23 -35.02 -8.46
C SER A 163 8.89 -35.46 -9.78
N ASP A 164 10.18 -35.19 -9.95
CA ASP A 164 10.95 -35.42 -11.18
C ASP A 164 10.32 -34.78 -12.44
N SER A 165 9.60 -33.66 -12.26
CA SER A 165 8.92 -32.95 -13.34
C SER A 165 9.49 -31.54 -13.56
N GLU A 166 10.03 -31.29 -14.74
CA GLU A 166 10.54 -29.97 -15.12
C GLU A 166 9.42 -28.93 -15.15
N SER A 167 8.21 -29.30 -15.59
CA SER A 167 7.07 -28.37 -15.57
C SER A 167 6.67 -27.98 -14.16
N GLU A 168 6.80 -28.90 -13.19
CA GLU A 168 6.57 -28.58 -11.78
C GLU A 168 7.65 -27.64 -11.23
N PHE A 169 8.92 -27.87 -11.56
CA PHE A 169 10.01 -26.94 -11.21
C PHE A 169 9.77 -25.54 -11.77
N VAL A 170 9.40 -25.44 -13.06
CA VAL A 170 9.11 -24.15 -13.72
C VAL A 170 7.93 -23.46 -13.03
N ARG A 171 6.85 -24.19 -12.72
CA ARG A 171 5.69 -23.65 -12.00
C ARG A 171 6.07 -23.12 -10.62
N HIS A 172 6.79 -23.90 -9.83
CA HIS A 172 7.26 -23.46 -8.50
C HIS A 172 8.20 -22.26 -8.58
N SER A 173 9.06 -22.19 -9.60
CA SER A 173 9.95 -21.05 -9.84
C SER A 173 9.17 -19.79 -10.20
N GLN A 174 8.13 -19.90 -11.04
CA GLN A 174 7.23 -18.80 -11.38
C GLN A 174 6.44 -18.33 -10.16
N ASP A 175 5.92 -19.25 -9.35
CA ASP A 175 5.21 -18.95 -8.10
C ASP A 175 6.11 -18.23 -7.10
N LEU A 176 7.37 -18.65 -6.97
CA LEU A 176 8.36 -18.00 -6.10
C LEU A 176 8.68 -16.59 -6.59
N ALA A 177 8.85 -16.41 -7.91
CA ALA A 177 9.07 -15.10 -8.50
C ALA A 177 7.88 -14.16 -8.28
N ALA A 178 6.65 -14.64 -8.48
CA ALA A 178 5.42 -13.91 -8.21
C ALA A 178 5.32 -13.50 -6.73
N LEU A 179 5.61 -14.42 -5.80
CA LEU A 179 5.62 -14.16 -4.37
C LEU A 179 6.66 -13.10 -3.99
N THR A 180 7.84 -13.15 -4.62
CA THR A 180 8.92 -12.18 -4.39
C THR A 180 8.47 -10.78 -4.82
N GLN A 181 7.93 -10.65 -6.04
CA GLN A 181 7.37 -9.38 -6.53
C GLN A 181 6.22 -8.88 -5.64
N TYR A 182 5.39 -9.79 -5.13
CA TYR A 182 4.33 -9.44 -4.20
C TYR A 182 4.90 -8.82 -2.92
N ILE A 183 5.85 -9.49 -2.27
CA ILE A 183 6.48 -9.01 -1.02
C ILE A 183 7.21 -7.69 -1.26
N ASP A 184 8.02 -7.60 -2.32
CA ASP A 184 8.79 -6.40 -2.66
C ASP A 184 7.90 -5.18 -2.89
N GLY A 185 6.73 -5.37 -3.51
CA GLY A 185 5.79 -4.28 -3.78
C GLY A 185 4.92 -3.88 -2.58
N ALA A 186 4.94 -4.59 -1.45
CA ALA A 186 3.97 -4.36 -0.36
C ALA A 186 4.05 -2.94 0.24
N SER A 187 5.26 -2.42 0.43
CA SER A 187 5.49 -1.06 0.96
C SER A 187 4.97 0.01 0.00
N LEU A 188 5.27 -0.13 -1.29
CA LEU A 188 4.80 0.75 -2.35
C LEU A 188 3.27 0.77 -2.42
N ARG A 189 2.63 -0.40 -2.42
CA ARG A 189 1.16 -0.49 -2.43
C ARG A 189 0.54 0.21 -1.23
N LYS A 190 1.12 0.02 -0.04
CA LYS A 190 0.66 0.69 1.18
C LYS A 190 0.72 2.20 1.06
N GLU A 191 1.87 2.75 0.68
CA GLU A 191 2.08 4.19 0.53
C GLU A 191 1.10 4.76 -0.50
N ALA A 192 1.05 4.16 -1.69
CA ALA A 192 0.27 4.68 -2.79
C ALA A 192 -1.24 4.58 -2.54
N ILE A 193 -1.75 3.47 -2.01
CA ILE A 193 -3.20 3.34 -1.66
C ILE A 193 -3.57 4.36 -0.59
N SER A 194 -2.75 4.50 0.46
CA SER A 194 -3.00 5.49 1.50
C SER A 194 -3.05 6.90 0.92
N TRP A 195 -2.13 7.24 0.03
CA TRP A 195 -2.07 8.57 -0.58
C TRP A 195 -3.25 8.78 -1.55
N LEU A 196 -3.54 7.81 -2.41
CA LEU A 196 -4.67 7.84 -3.34
C LEU A 196 -6.02 8.00 -2.66
N SER A 197 -6.21 7.40 -1.47
CA SER A 197 -7.44 7.50 -0.70
C SER A 197 -7.72 8.92 -0.19
N LEU A 198 -6.67 9.76 -0.14
CA LEU A 198 -6.74 11.16 0.30
C LEU A 198 -6.82 12.13 -0.89
N CYS A 199 -6.74 11.64 -2.14
CA CYS A 199 -6.87 12.46 -3.33
C CYS A 199 -8.33 12.81 -3.62
N GLU A 200 -8.57 14.07 -3.94
CA GLU A 200 -9.85 14.54 -4.46
C GLU A 200 -9.99 14.22 -5.96
N VAL A 201 -11.22 14.26 -6.46
CA VAL A 201 -11.49 14.21 -7.91
C VAL A 201 -11.08 15.56 -8.49
N THR A 202 -10.25 15.55 -9.54
CA THR A 202 -9.75 16.80 -10.13
C THR A 202 -10.73 17.37 -11.16
N GLY A 203 -11.56 16.52 -11.78
CA GLY A 203 -12.39 16.89 -12.92
C GLY A 203 -11.61 16.95 -14.23
N GLU A 204 -10.29 16.74 -14.18
CA GLU A 204 -9.44 16.64 -15.36
C GLU A 204 -9.34 15.17 -15.78
N HIS A 205 -9.92 14.84 -16.94
CA HIS A 205 -10.04 13.46 -17.42
C HIS A 205 -8.72 12.69 -17.40
N THR A 206 -7.61 13.32 -17.80
CA THR A 206 -6.27 12.70 -17.84
C THR A 206 -5.81 12.25 -16.44
N VAL A 207 -5.93 13.12 -15.44
CA VAL A 207 -5.49 12.85 -14.06
C VAL A 207 -6.39 11.82 -13.40
N ASP A 208 -7.71 11.97 -13.56
CA ASP A 208 -8.69 11.05 -12.98
C ASP A 208 -8.62 9.65 -13.63
N GLN A 209 -8.34 9.59 -14.94
CA GLN A 209 -8.10 8.32 -15.63
C GLN A 209 -6.84 7.63 -15.12
N MET A 210 -5.74 8.38 -14.96
CA MET A 210 -4.50 7.83 -14.38
C MET A 210 -4.71 7.31 -12.95
N ARG A 211 -5.53 8.02 -12.15
CA ARG A 211 -5.91 7.56 -10.81
C ARG A 211 -6.64 6.23 -10.86
N HIS A 212 -7.61 6.10 -11.76
CA HIS A 212 -8.39 4.88 -11.94
C HIS A 212 -7.51 3.70 -12.41
N GLU A 213 -6.68 3.92 -13.44
CA GLU A 213 -5.74 2.92 -13.95
C GLU A 213 -4.79 2.42 -12.86
N LEU A 214 -4.33 3.32 -11.99
CA LEU A 214 -3.46 2.94 -10.88
C LEU A 214 -4.16 2.07 -9.84
N TYR A 215 -5.43 2.35 -9.51
CA TYR A 215 -6.25 1.46 -8.66
C TYR A 215 -6.43 0.06 -9.28
N VAL A 216 -6.73 -0.01 -10.58
CA VAL A 216 -6.87 -1.28 -11.30
C VAL A 216 -5.55 -2.05 -11.32
N SER A 217 -4.44 -1.35 -11.54
CA SER A 217 -3.09 -1.94 -11.45
C SER A 217 -2.83 -2.51 -10.05
N PHE A 218 -3.16 -1.77 -8.98
CA PHE A 218 -2.99 -2.27 -7.61
C PHE A 218 -3.77 -3.56 -7.37
N GLU A 219 -5.05 -3.59 -7.72
CA GLU A 219 -5.88 -4.79 -7.58
C GLU A 219 -5.32 -5.98 -8.37
N ARG A 220 -4.86 -5.74 -9.60
CA ARG A 220 -4.22 -6.77 -10.42
C ARG A 220 -2.93 -7.28 -9.76
N THR A 221 -2.06 -6.40 -9.27
CA THR A 221 -0.79 -6.81 -8.63
C THR A 221 -0.99 -7.59 -7.34
N MET A 222 -2.15 -7.44 -6.67
CA MET A 222 -2.49 -8.22 -5.48
C MET A 222 -2.77 -9.69 -5.78
N ASN A 223 -3.20 -9.96 -7.02
CA ASN A 223 -3.60 -11.29 -7.46
C ASN A 223 -2.58 -11.91 -8.43
N ASP A 224 -2.02 -11.14 -9.35
CA ASP A 224 -1.20 -11.63 -10.48
C ASP A 224 0.11 -10.83 -10.59
N ALA A 225 0.93 -10.87 -9.53
CA ALA A 225 2.27 -10.29 -9.58
C ALA A 225 3.17 -11.10 -10.53
N THR A 226 3.78 -10.43 -11.50
CA THR A 226 4.74 -11.02 -12.44
C THR A 226 6.08 -10.29 -12.37
N PRO A 227 7.18 -10.87 -12.88
CA PRO A 227 8.46 -10.15 -12.94
C PRO A 227 8.31 -8.79 -13.63
N GLY A 228 8.79 -7.72 -12.98
CA GLY A 228 8.70 -6.35 -13.50
C GLY A 228 7.44 -5.59 -13.08
N THR A 229 6.41 -6.28 -12.57
CA THR A 229 5.15 -5.65 -12.14
C THR A 229 5.35 -4.55 -11.09
N VAL A 230 6.29 -4.72 -10.15
CA VAL A 230 6.58 -3.70 -9.12
C VAL A 230 7.21 -2.45 -9.75
N VAL A 231 8.09 -2.62 -10.73
CA VAL A 231 8.75 -1.52 -11.43
C VAL A 231 7.73 -0.72 -12.23
N ASP A 232 6.87 -1.41 -12.99
CA ASP A 232 5.82 -0.76 -13.78
C ASP A 232 4.84 0.00 -12.89
N LEU A 233 4.41 -0.62 -11.78
CA LEU A 233 3.53 0.01 -10.80
C LEU A 233 4.17 1.25 -10.17
N ASN A 234 5.46 1.19 -9.84
CA ASN A 234 6.20 2.33 -9.30
C ASN A 234 6.29 3.47 -10.32
N ASN A 235 6.53 3.16 -11.59
CA ASN A 235 6.57 4.16 -12.66
C ASN A 235 5.21 4.84 -12.84
N GLN A 236 4.12 4.08 -12.85
CA GLN A 236 2.76 4.63 -12.90
C GLN A 236 2.47 5.51 -11.68
N TRP A 237 2.84 5.05 -10.49
CA TRP A 237 2.69 5.78 -9.23
C TRP A 237 3.42 7.13 -9.25
N ILE A 238 4.72 7.14 -9.57
CA ILE A 238 5.53 8.36 -9.64
C ILE A 238 4.94 9.35 -10.65
N LYS A 239 4.53 8.86 -11.82
CA LYS A 239 3.94 9.69 -12.87
C LYS A 239 2.62 10.31 -12.40
N PHE A 240 1.71 9.51 -11.85
CA PHE A 240 0.43 10.00 -11.32
C PHE A 240 0.65 11.03 -10.21
N ARG A 241 1.48 10.69 -9.21
CA ARG A 241 1.77 11.57 -8.07
C ARG A 241 2.29 12.92 -8.52
N LYS A 242 3.19 12.94 -9.51
CA LYS A 242 3.71 14.18 -10.09
C LYS A 242 2.59 15.02 -10.72
N VAL A 243 1.84 14.44 -11.66
CA VAL A 243 0.80 15.15 -12.41
C VAL A 243 -0.31 15.65 -11.49
N TYR A 244 -0.77 14.82 -10.54
CA TYR A 244 -1.78 15.23 -9.56
C TYR A 244 -1.27 16.38 -8.68
N SER A 245 -0.02 16.30 -8.20
CA SER A 245 0.55 17.34 -7.34
C SER A 245 0.68 18.67 -8.08
N GLU A 246 1.15 18.63 -9.33
CA GLU A 246 1.22 19.82 -10.20
C GLU A 246 -0.17 20.42 -10.40
N HIS A 247 -1.16 19.61 -10.78
CA HIS A 247 -2.54 20.07 -10.94
C HIS A 247 -3.11 20.70 -9.65
N PHE A 248 -2.92 20.03 -8.51
CA PHE A 248 -3.42 20.54 -7.23
C PHE A 248 -2.75 21.86 -6.86
N ILE A 249 -1.41 21.95 -6.97
CA ILE A 249 -0.65 23.15 -6.62
C ILE A 249 -1.08 24.32 -7.50
N ASP A 250 -1.18 24.11 -8.81
CA ASP A 250 -1.61 25.15 -9.75
C ASP A 250 -3.01 25.66 -9.39
N ARG A 251 -3.95 24.74 -9.12
CA ARG A 251 -5.31 25.13 -8.74
C ARG A 251 -5.36 25.82 -7.38
N HIS A 252 -4.62 25.31 -6.40
CA HIS A 252 -4.49 25.91 -5.08
C HIS A 252 -3.94 27.33 -5.18
N ASP A 253 -2.84 27.55 -5.90
CA ASP A 253 -2.17 28.85 -5.95
C ASP A 253 -3.01 29.89 -6.70
N MET A 254 -3.72 29.46 -7.75
CA MET A 254 -4.71 30.32 -8.45
C MET A 254 -5.86 30.75 -7.54
N THR A 255 -6.29 29.90 -6.60
CA THR A 255 -7.48 30.15 -5.77
C THR A 255 -7.16 30.80 -4.43
N VAL A 256 -6.13 30.31 -3.76
CA VAL A 256 -5.80 30.63 -2.37
C VAL A 256 -4.85 31.83 -2.31
N VAL A 257 -3.86 31.87 -3.21
CA VAL A 257 -2.85 32.95 -3.26
C VAL A 257 -3.22 34.01 -4.32
N SER A 258 -4.49 34.09 -4.75
CA SER A 258 -4.91 35.02 -5.80
C SER A 258 -4.70 36.49 -5.40
N PRO A 259 -3.75 37.23 -6.02
CA PRO A 259 -3.61 38.66 -5.78
C PRO A 259 -4.85 39.42 -6.23
N TYR A 260 -5.51 38.94 -7.28
CA TYR A 260 -6.75 39.48 -7.83
C TYR A 260 -7.89 39.48 -6.80
N LEU A 261 -8.12 38.36 -6.09
CA LEU A 261 -9.16 38.30 -5.05
C LEU A 261 -8.90 39.29 -3.92
N ARG A 262 -7.63 39.43 -3.51
CA ARG A 262 -7.23 40.37 -2.46
C ARG A 262 -7.45 41.82 -2.90
N GLU A 263 -7.10 42.14 -4.14
CA GLU A 263 -7.30 43.46 -4.72
C GLU A 263 -8.79 43.79 -4.84
N LYS A 264 -9.61 42.90 -5.41
CA LYS A 264 -11.06 43.08 -5.53
C LYS A 264 -11.76 43.22 -4.18
N LEU A 265 -11.36 42.43 -3.19
CA LEU A 265 -11.90 42.58 -1.84
C LEU A 265 -11.51 43.95 -1.25
N ALA A 266 -10.25 44.36 -1.41
CA ALA A 266 -9.78 45.65 -0.92
C ALA A 266 -10.49 46.83 -1.62
N GLU A 267 -10.81 46.71 -2.91
CA GLU A 267 -11.64 47.67 -3.64
C GLU A 267 -13.02 47.80 -3.00
N ILE A 268 -13.72 46.68 -2.77
CA ILE A 268 -15.05 46.66 -2.13
C ILE A 268 -15.00 47.30 -0.74
N MET A 269 -14.03 46.92 0.09
CA MET A 269 -13.92 47.40 1.47
C MET A 269 -13.60 48.90 1.57
N LYS A 270 -13.05 49.51 0.51
CA LYS A 270 -12.78 50.96 0.43
C LYS A 270 -13.99 51.78 -0.03
N THR A 271 -15.07 51.14 -0.47
CA THR A 271 -16.25 51.86 -0.97
C THR A 271 -17.09 52.43 0.18
N ASP A 272 -17.72 53.58 -0.07
CA ASP A 272 -18.71 54.16 0.85
C ASP A 272 -19.90 53.22 1.09
N LEU A 273 -20.25 52.39 0.10
CA LEU A 273 -21.31 51.39 0.22
C LEU A 273 -20.97 50.31 1.25
N TRP A 274 -19.71 49.86 1.31
CA TRP A 274 -19.28 48.94 2.36
C TRP A 274 -19.40 49.60 3.73
N TRP A 275 -18.91 50.84 3.86
CA TRP A 275 -19.01 51.60 5.10
C TRP A 275 -20.47 51.78 5.55
N GLU A 276 -21.36 52.15 4.64
CA GLU A 276 -22.79 52.30 4.91
C GLU A 276 -23.39 50.96 5.37
N PHE A 277 -23.11 49.87 4.67
CA PHE A 277 -23.61 48.54 5.04
C PHE A 277 -23.10 48.10 6.42
N GLU A 278 -21.80 48.27 6.69
CA GLU A 278 -21.20 47.86 7.96
C GLU A 278 -21.86 48.57 9.14
N ASN A 279 -22.05 49.90 9.05
CA ASN A 279 -22.68 50.70 10.11
C ASN A 279 -24.18 50.47 10.24
N LEU A 280 -24.91 50.31 9.13
CA LEU A 280 -26.37 50.13 9.17
C LEU A 280 -26.77 48.70 9.53
N SER A 281 -25.93 47.70 9.26
CA SER A 281 -26.24 46.29 9.53
C SER A 281 -26.39 45.93 11.02
N ASP A 282 -25.98 46.83 11.91
CA ASP A 282 -26.12 46.73 13.35
C ASP A 282 -27.37 47.43 13.90
N ILE A 283 -28.12 48.16 13.05
CA ILE A 283 -29.31 48.92 13.46
C ILE A 283 -30.55 48.01 13.49
N GLU A 284 -31.42 48.27 14.46
CA GLU A 284 -32.72 47.60 14.59
C GLU A 284 -33.61 47.91 13.37
N GLY A 285 -34.14 46.86 12.73
CA GLY A 285 -34.89 46.96 11.47
C GLY A 285 -34.08 46.63 10.21
N PHE A 286 -32.76 46.40 10.32
CA PHE A 286 -31.96 45.81 9.25
C PHE A 286 -32.15 44.29 9.20
N ASP A 287 -32.33 43.72 8.00
CA ASP A 287 -32.44 42.26 7.86
C ASP A 287 -31.09 41.58 8.13
N LEU A 288 -31.03 40.88 9.28
CA LEU A 288 -29.87 40.16 9.77
C LEU A 288 -29.43 39.00 8.85
N SER A 289 -30.25 38.59 7.88
CA SER A 289 -29.89 37.56 6.89
C SER A 289 -28.71 38.00 6.02
N TYR A 290 -28.73 39.23 5.48
CA TYR A 290 -27.65 39.78 4.65
C TYR A 290 -26.35 39.94 5.44
N ARG A 291 -26.44 40.31 6.72
CA ARG A 291 -25.28 40.40 7.61
C ARG A 291 -24.65 39.03 7.88
N ARG A 292 -25.48 38.00 8.09
CA ARG A 292 -24.98 36.62 8.25
C ARG A 292 -24.31 36.14 6.97
N ALA A 293 -24.92 36.37 5.81
CA ALA A 293 -24.37 35.99 4.51
C ALA A 293 -23.04 36.70 4.22
N SER A 294 -22.93 38.02 4.45
CA SER A 294 -21.69 38.77 4.22
C SER A 294 -20.55 38.30 5.14
N LYS A 295 -20.83 38.05 6.43
CA LYS A 295 -19.86 37.47 7.37
C LYS A 295 -19.39 36.08 6.95
N GLN A 296 -20.30 35.23 6.44
CA GLN A 296 -19.93 33.91 5.92
C GLN A 296 -19.01 34.01 4.69
N LEU A 297 -19.32 34.90 3.74
CA LEU A 297 -18.47 35.15 2.57
C LEU A 297 -17.10 35.68 2.96
N LEU A 298 -17.03 36.67 3.85
CA LEU A 298 -15.75 37.21 4.35
C LEU A 298 -14.91 36.14 5.07
N ASN A 299 -15.55 35.27 5.87
CA ASN A 299 -14.85 34.17 6.52
C ASN A 299 -14.32 33.14 5.50
N ARG A 300 -15.06 32.86 4.42
CA ARG A 300 -14.55 32.01 3.32
C ARG A 300 -13.34 32.65 2.66
N ILE A 301 -13.40 33.95 2.34
CA ILE A 301 -12.28 34.66 1.70
C ILE A 301 -11.05 34.69 2.62
N ARG A 302 -11.22 34.95 3.93
CA ARG A 302 -10.09 34.95 4.89
C ARG A 302 -9.41 33.60 5.03
N LYS A 303 -10.15 32.50 4.90
CA LYS A 303 -9.61 31.13 4.95
C LYS A 303 -8.71 30.80 3.76
N LEU A 304 -8.69 31.64 2.73
CA LEU A 304 -7.81 31.51 1.57
C LEU A 304 -6.41 32.11 1.81
N ASP A 305 -6.07 32.67 2.98
CA ASP A 305 -4.66 33.06 3.26
C ASP A 305 -3.83 31.83 3.69
N CYS A 306 -3.47 30.97 2.75
CA CYS A 306 -2.57 29.84 3.01
C CYS A 306 -1.11 30.30 3.05
N ARG A 307 -0.38 29.85 4.06
CA ARG A 307 1.07 30.10 4.25
C ARG A 307 1.90 28.82 4.23
N TYR A 308 1.28 27.71 3.87
CA TYR A 308 1.98 26.43 3.78
C TYR A 308 2.83 26.37 2.52
N ASP A 309 4.00 25.76 2.62
CA ASP A 309 4.83 25.39 1.48
C ASP A 309 4.22 24.13 0.84
N THR A 310 3.35 24.35 -0.14
CA THR A 310 2.58 23.29 -0.81
C THR A 310 3.51 22.28 -1.45
N ALA A 311 4.56 22.71 -2.15
CA ALA A 311 5.54 21.83 -2.78
C ALA A 311 6.18 20.84 -1.79
N LYS A 312 6.55 21.30 -0.57
CA LYS A 312 7.06 20.39 0.47
C LYS A 312 6.00 19.49 1.10
N LEU A 313 4.74 19.93 1.18
CA LEU A 313 3.63 19.11 1.70
C LEU A 313 3.27 17.95 0.77
N PHE A 314 3.31 18.16 -0.55
CA PHE A 314 2.98 17.12 -1.54
C PHE A 314 3.97 15.94 -1.57
N ALA A 315 5.16 16.13 -0.99
CA ALA A 315 6.08 15.04 -0.70
C ALA A 315 5.55 14.06 0.36
N ARG A 316 4.47 14.37 1.09
CA ARG A 316 3.93 13.53 2.17
C ARG A 316 2.42 13.27 2.08
N GLN A 317 1.65 14.19 1.50
CA GLN A 317 0.19 14.09 1.46
C GLN A 317 -0.40 14.81 0.23
N PRO A 318 -1.55 14.39 -0.30
CA PRO A 318 -2.16 14.96 -1.52
C PRO A 318 -3.04 16.20 -1.26
N PHE A 319 -2.92 16.85 -0.12
CA PHE A 319 -3.77 17.97 0.27
C PHE A 319 -2.99 19.01 1.08
N CYS A 320 -3.52 20.23 1.10
CA CYS A 320 -2.99 21.32 1.89
C CYS A 320 -3.62 21.35 3.29
N GLY A 321 -2.89 21.83 4.30
CA GLY A 321 -3.45 22.05 5.64
C GLY A 321 -4.43 23.23 5.74
N CYS A 322 -4.63 23.98 4.65
CA CYS A 322 -5.63 25.04 4.59
C CYS A 322 -7.02 24.48 4.23
N PRO A 323 -8.11 25.24 4.41
CA PRO A 323 -9.47 24.78 4.09
C PRO A 323 -9.78 24.65 2.59
N PHE A 324 -8.79 24.74 1.71
CA PHE A 324 -8.99 24.62 0.26
C PHE A 324 -9.29 23.17 -0.13
N ASN A 325 -10.22 23.00 -1.05
CA ASN A 325 -10.52 21.74 -1.73
C ASN A 325 -10.66 22.02 -3.24
N LEU A 326 -10.42 21.01 -4.07
CA LEU A 326 -10.51 21.12 -5.53
C LEU A 326 -11.96 21.29 -5.99
N ALA A 327 -12.91 20.67 -5.28
CA ALA A 327 -14.32 20.73 -5.62
C ALA A 327 -14.90 22.16 -5.58
N GLU A 328 -14.47 23.00 -4.64
CA GLU A 328 -14.93 24.37 -4.47
C GLU A 328 -14.03 25.40 -5.18
N ALA A 329 -12.93 24.98 -5.82
CA ALA A 329 -11.96 25.89 -6.42
C ALA A 329 -12.58 26.78 -7.52
N GLY A 330 -13.62 26.32 -8.20
CA GLY A 330 -14.37 27.08 -9.21
C GLY A 330 -15.17 28.26 -8.67
N ASP A 331 -15.68 28.16 -7.45
CA ASP A 331 -16.63 29.15 -6.89
C ASP A 331 -15.92 30.35 -6.24
N VAL A 332 -14.61 30.28 -6.07
CA VAL A 332 -13.85 31.25 -5.28
C VAL A 332 -13.72 32.59 -5.99
N GLU A 333 -13.57 32.59 -7.32
CA GLU A 333 -13.49 33.81 -8.13
C GLU A 333 -14.76 34.66 -8.04
N ALA A 334 -15.91 34.02 -7.81
CA ALA A 334 -17.19 34.68 -7.68
C ALA A 334 -17.43 35.30 -6.29
N LEU A 335 -16.57 35.03 -5.29
CA LEU A 335 -16.79 35.49 -3.91
C LEU A 335 -16.83 37.02 -3.76
N PRO A 336 -15.94 37.82 -4.39
CA PRO A 336 -16.04 39.28 -4.29
C PRO A 336 -17.34 39.81 -4.89
N GLU A 337 -17.77 39.30 -6.04
CA GLU A 337 -19.03 39.71 -6.67
C GLU A 337 -20.24 39.28 -5.84
N ALA A 338 -20.21 38.08 -5.26
CA ALA A 338 -21.25 37.60 -4.35
C ALA A 338 -21.34 38.49 -3.10
N LEU A 339 -20.20 38.89 -2.52
CA LEU A 339 -20.15 39.81 -1.39
C LEU A 339 -20.76 41.17 -1.78
N TRP A 340 -20.35 41.71 -2.92
CA TRP A 340 -20.89 42.96 -3.45
C TRP A 340 -22.41 42.92 -3.63
N ARG A 341 -22.92 41.81 -4.17
CA ARG A 341 -24.36 41.61 -4.38
C ARG A 341 -25.13 41.58 -3.06
N VAL A 342 -24.64 40.83 -2.07
CA VAL A 342 -25.26 40.74 -0.73
C VAL A 342 -25.28 42.10 -0.04
N VAL A 343 -24.18 42.87 -0.14
CA VAL A 343 -24.07 44.22 0.43
C VAL A 343 -25.11 45.15 -0.21
N ASN A 344 -25.18 45.18 -1.54
CA ASN A 344 -26.14 46.04 -2.25
C ASN A 344 -27.59 45.65 -1.96
N GLN A 345 -27.91 44.36 -1.95
CA GLN A 345 -29.25 43.89 -1.64
C GLN A 345 -29.66 44.23 -0.20
N GLY A 346 -28.75 44.10 0.77
CA GLY A 346 -29.01 44.49 2.15
C GLY A 346 -29.31 45.98 2.30
N LEU A 347 -28.52 46.84 1.64
CA LEU A 347 -28.75 48.29 1.64
C LEU A 347 -30.08 48.67 0.96
N LEU A 348 -30.39 48.06 -0.19
CA LEU A 348 -31.66 48.30 -0.89
C LEU A 348 -32.85 47.87 -0.03
N SER A 349 -32.78 46.67 0.56
CA SER A 349 -33.81 46.16 1.46
C SER A 349 -34.03 47.10 2.64
N TYR A 350 -32.96 47.61 3.26
CA TYR A 350 -33.08 48.56 4.36
C TYR A 350 -33.68 49.91 3.92
N ARG A 351 -33.29 50.43 2.76
CA ARG A 351 -33.89 51.65 2.19
C ARG A 351 -35.39 51.49 1.92
N ASP A 352 -35.82 50.32 1.45
CA ASP A 352 -37.23 50.04 1.25
C ASP A 352 -37.98 49.92 2.59
N THR A 353 -37.38 49.31 3.62
CA THR A 353 -37.92 49.32 4.99
C THR A 353 -38.09 50.75 5.52
N LEU A 354 -37.10 51.64 5.32
CA LEU A 354 -37.19 53.04 5.73
C LEU A 354 -38.30 53.79 4.98
N ARG A 355 -38.46 53.55 3.67
CA ARG A 355 -39.53 54.15 2.85
C ARG A 355 -40.91 53.67 3.29
N GLN A 356 -41.07 52.38 3.56
CA GLN A 356 -42.34 51.82 4.04
C GLN A 356 -42.73 52.39 5.41
N ASN A 357 -41.73 52.73 6.24
CA ASN A 357 -41.94 53.30 7.56
C ASN A 357 -41.78 54.84 7.59
N GLU A 358 -41.74 55.51 6.44
CA GLU A 358 -41.42 56.95 6.34
C GLU A 358 -42.36 57.83 7.18
N SER A 359 -43.66 57.52 7.18
CA SER A 359 -44.66 58.26 7.95
C SER A 359 -44.45 58.12 9.47
N LEU A 360 -44.15 56.91 9.94
CA LEU A 360 -43.84 56.63 11.35
C LEU A 360 -42.55 57.31 11.77
N ILE A 361 -41.52 57.23 10.94
CA ILE A 361 -40.22 57.88 11.19
C ILE A 361 -40.38 59.41 11.25
N LYS A 362 -41.14 60.02 10.32
CA LYS A 362 -41.43 61.46 10.34
C LYS A 362 -42.14 61.89 11.62
N ASN A 363 -43.13 61.12 12.07
CA ASN A 363 -43.88 61.43 13.30
C ASN A 363 -42.99 61.38 14.55
N VAL A 364 -42.01 60.47 14.60
CA VAL A 364 -41.06 60.35 15.71
C VAL A 364 -40.00 61.45 15.66
N LEU A 365 -39.51 61.82 14.47
CA LEU A 365 -38.42 62.80 14.31
C LEU A 365 -38.88 64.27 14.35
N GLU A 366 -40.11 64.57 13.94
CA GLU A 366 -40.66 65.93 13.90
C GLU A 366 -40.53 66.72 15.23
N PRO A 367 -40.86 66.13 16.40
CA PRO A 367 -40.68 66.78 17.69
C PRO A 367 -39.22 67.15 17.99
N HIS A 368 -38.28 66.27 17.62
CA HIS A 368 -36.85 66.46 17.87
C HIS A 368 -36.23 67.54 16.97
N VAL A 369 -36.66 67.63 15.71
CA VAL A 369 -36.22 68.68 14.76
C VAL A 369 -36.80 70.05 15.13
N LYS A 370 -38.05 70.09 15.62
CA LYS A 370 -38.67 71.34 16.11
C LYS A 370 -37.95 71.85 17.37
N ALA A 371 -37.55 70.96 18.29
CA ALA A 371 -36.82 71.31 19.51
C ALA A 371 -35.41 71.88 19.24
N THR A 372 -34.67 71.33 18.27
CA THR A 372 -33.33 71.84 17.90
C THR A 372 -33.40 73.21 17.22
N ARG A 373 -34.44 73.47 16.41
CA ARG A 373 -34.67 74.78 15.79
C ARG A 373 -35.11 75.86 16.79
N SER A 374 -35.82 75.49 17.86
CA SER A 374 -36.14 76.41 18.96
C SER A 374 -34.99 76.65 19.95
N GLY A 375 -33.96 75.79 19.95
CA GLY A 375 -32.77 75.92 20.80
C GLY A 375 -31.68 76.83 20.22
N SER A 376 -31.57 76.97 18.89
CA SER A 376 -30.53 77.79 18.26
C SER A 376 -30.83 79.30 18.24
N THR A 377 -31.95 79.74 18.83
CA THR A 377 -32.34 81.16 18.91
C THR A 377 -32.05 81.79 20.28
N LYS A 378 -31.36 81.10 21.20
CA LYS A 378 -31.01 81.62 22.54
C LYS A 378 -29.52 81.49 22.88
N THR A 379 -28.65 82.02 22.03
CA THR A 379 -27.32 82.53 22.44
C THR A 379 -26.96 83.72 21.57
N GLY A 380 -27.54 84.86 21.92
CA GLY A 380 -27.23 86.16 21.35
C GLY A 380 -27.90 87.21 22.20
N LEU A 381 -27.08 87.97 22.93
CA LEU A 381 -27.41 89.10 23.82
C LEU A 381 -27.90 88.70 25.23
N HIS A 382 -26.97 88.64 26.18
CA HIS A 382 -26.72 89.77 27.07
C HIS A 382 -25.29 89.76 27.60
#